data_AF-A0A8B6DRH5-F1
#
_entry.id   AF-A0A8B6DRH5-F1
#
_cell.length_a   1.000
_cell.length_b   1.000
_cell.length_c   1.000
_cell.angle_alpha   90.00
_cell.angle_beta   90.00
_cell.angle_gamma   90.00
#
_symmetry.space_group_name_H-M   'P 1'
#
loop_
_entity.id
_entity.type
_entity.pdbx_description
1 polymer ?
#
loop_
_entity_poly.entity_id
_entity_poly.type
_entity_poly.pdbx_seq_one_letter_code
_entity_poly.pdbx_strand_id
1 'polypeptide(L)'
;MRSNDPQKFTLNFRLANNYPVDLYYLMDLSYSMKDDKEKLATLGVLIANEMNNITENFRLGFGSFVDKVVMPYVSMAPNKINNPCDQCEPAYGFKNQLPLNGDPSLFQTKVQEAKVSGNLDAPEGGLDAVMQAIACESQIGWRNPSRRMLLYSTDAGFHFAGDGKLGGIIKPNDGQCHLSNGIYTESVGQDYPSISQIAAKIEEKNVNLIFAVTEKQVDIYKQLKNFIPGSVTGRLADDSSNIVALVRDNYQKITSKVEMSTTSGAEDVIIRYFSRCKKKHKCYASLTSVQYFLLIKLNDITFMNETDNKIENGNVENISNLLVQLSVSINVVMFEHYFFRFMGDISPTKSTKTGVPQVTFDCSVCNLVKLCNQVFLYKY
;
A
#
# COMPACT_ATOMS: atom_id res chain seq x y z
N MET A 1 14.67 -27.98 7.96
CA MET A 1 14.28 -27.76 9.37
C MET A 1 13.78 -29.07 9.94
N ARG A 2 14.18 -29.45 11.15
CA ARG A 2 13.56 -30.59 11.86
C ARG A 2 12.34 -30.09 12.64
N SER A 3 11.34 -30.94 12.87
CA SER A 3 10.22 -30.58 13.75
C SER A 3 10.75 -30.29 15.16
N ASN A 4 10.17 -29.27 15.82
CA ASN A 4 10.60 -28.74 17.12
C ASN A 4 12.07 -28.27 17.23
N ASP A 5 12.76 -28.02 16.12
CA ASP A 5 14.15 -27.51 16.08
C ASP A 5 14.22 -26.06 15.55
N PRO A 6 14.18 -25.05 16.45
CA PRO A 6 14.00 -23.65 16.06
C PRO A 6 15.23 -23.04 15.38
N GLN A 7 15.09 -22.71 14.10
CA GLN A 7 16.18 -22.12 13.31
C GLN A 7 16.22 -20.60 13.39
N LYS A 8 17.37 -20.08 13.81
CA LYS A 8 17.63 -18.67 14.10
C LYS A 8 18.47 -18.05 12.99
N PHE A 9 17.99 -16.98 12.36
CA PHE A 9 18.76 -16.19 11.39
C PHE A 9 18.71 -14.69 11.72
N THR A 10 19.71 -13.95 11.26
CA THR A 10 19.83 -12.49 11.50
C THR A 10 19.57 -11.72 10.21
N LEU A 11 18.57 -10.84 10.21
CA LEU A 11 18.38 -9.86 9.14
C LEU A 11 19.03 -8.51 9.50
N ASN A 12 19.88 -8.00 8.61
CA ASN A 12 20.45 -6.67 8.70
C ASN A 12 19.75 -5.73 7.72
N PHE A 13 18.99 -4.77 8.23
CA PHE A 13 18.35 -3.73 7.43
C PHE A 13 19.13 -2.42 7.51
N ARG A 14 19.26 -1.73 6.37
CA ARG A 14 19.85 -0.38 6.27
C ARG A 14 19.02 0.47 5.31
N LEU A 15 18.67 1.67 5.75
CA LEU A 15 18.09 2.69 4.88
C LEU A 15 19.17 3.21 3.92
N ALA A 16 18.85 3.30 2.62
CA ALA A 16 19.67 4.01 1.66
C ALA A 16 19.52 5.52 1.87
N ASN A 17 20.65 6.24 1.90
CA ASN A 17 20.65 7.70 2.13
C ASN A 17 19.97 8.48 1.00
N ASN A 18 20.08 7.99 -0.24
CA ASN A 18 19.57 8.63 -1.46
C ASN A 18 18.44 7.78 -2.09
N TYR A 19 17.46 7.37 -1.27
CA TYR A 19 16.35 6.55 -1.75
C TYR A 19 15.38 7.41 -2.58
N PRO A 20 14.92 6.95 -3.76
CA PRO A 20 14.01 7.71 -4.62
C PRO A 20 12.73 8.16 -3.92
N VAL A 21 12.32 9.41 -4.16
CA VAL A 21 11.05 9.97 -3.68
C VAL A 21 10.25 10.50 -4.85
N ASP A 22 9.00 10.07 -4.94
CA ASP A 22 8.00 10.57 -5.86
C ASP A 22 6.92 11.29 -5.03
N LEU A 23 6.69 12.57 -5.32
CA LEU A 23 5.58 13.35 -4.76
C LEU A 23 4.61 13.71 -5.89
N TYR A 24 3.37 13.24 -5.79
CA TYR A 24 2.31 13.68 -6.69
C TYR A 24 1.41 14.66 -5.95
N TYR A 25 1.34 15.90 -6.46
CA TYR A 25 0.47 16.94 -5.92
C TYR A 25 -0.88 16.86 -6.63
N LEU A 26 -1.94 16.62 -5.87
CA LEU A 26 -3.31 16.48 -6.35
C LEU A 26 -4.15 17.62 -5.79
N MET A 27 -4.55 18.54 -6.66
CA MET A 27 -5.17 19.81 -6.28
C MET A 27 -6.63 19.91 -6.75
N ASP A 28 -7.48 20.31 -5.83
CA ASP A 28 -8.82 20.84 -6.12
C ASP A 28 -8.72 22.13 -6.95
N LEU A 29 -9.37 22.15 -8.12
CA LEU A 29 -9.49 23.33 -8.99
C LEU A 29 -10.95 23.79 -9.14
N SER A 30 -11.78 23.58 -8.12
CA SER A 30 -13.02 24.33 -7.91
C SER A 30 -12.77 25.85 -7.84
N TYR A 31 -13.83 26.65 -7.89
CA TYR A 31 -13.69 28.11 -8.00
C TYR A 31 -13.17 28.77 -6.72
N SER A 32 -13.39 28.16 -5.55
CA SER A 32 -12.89 28.65 -4.26
C SER A 32 -11.36 28.59 -4.19
N MET A 33 -10.74 27.58 -4.78
CA MET A 33 -9.28 27.36 -4.80
C MET A 33 -8.49 28.33 -5.71
N LYS A 34 -9.12 29.39 -6.23
CA LYS A 34 -8.52 30.31 -7.22
C LYS A 34 -7.31 31.09 -6.68
N ASP A 35 -7.38 31.62 -5.46
CA ASP A 35 -6.26 32.34 -4.84
C ASP A 35 -5.17 31.39 -4.34
N ASP A 36 -5.56 30.21 -3.85
CA ASP A 36 -4.62 29.16 -3.46
C ASP A 36 -3.78 28.64 -4.64
N LYS A 37 -4.34 28.56 -5.86
CA LYS A 37 -3.59 28.17 -7.07
C LYS A 37 -2.34 29.01 -7.32
N GLU A 38 -2.41 30.31 -7.06
CA GLU A 38 -1.28 31.22 -7.26
C GLU A 38 -0.17 30.97 -6.23
N LYS A 39 -0.54 30.75 -4.97
CA LYS A 39 0.37 30.36 -3.88
C LYS A 39 1.09 29.05 -4.23
N LEU A 40 0.33 28.04 -4.69
CA LEU A 40 0.82 26.69 -4.96
C LEU A 40 1.83 26.58 -6.12
N ALA A 41 1.75 27.47 -7.11
CA ALA A 41 2.75 27.57 -8.17
C ALA A 41 4.15 27.90 -7.62
N THR A 42 4.24 28.59 -6.48
CA THR A 42 5.52 28.85 -5.79
C THR A 42 5.91 27.73 -4.82
N LEU A 43 4.92 27.11 -4.16
CA LEU A 43 5.13 26.00 -3.23
C LEU A 43 5.86 24.80 -3.87
N GLY A 44 5.54 24.44 -5.11
CA GLY A 44 6.19 23.30 -5.79
C GLY A 44 7.72 23.44 -5.86
N VAL A 45 8.21 24.65 -6.12
CA VAL A 45 9.65 24.97 -6.14
C VAL A 45 10.26 24.89 -4.73
N LEU A 46 9.55 25.38 -3.71
CA LEU A 46 10.00 25.30 -2.31
C LEU A 46 10.10 23.84 -1.82
N ILE A 47 9.11 22.99 -2.15
CA ILE A 47 9.15 21.56 -1.82
C ILE A 47 10.31 20.89 -2.54
N ALA A 48 10.51 21.15 -3.84
CA ALA A 48 11.61 20.57 -4.59
C ALA A 48 12.98 20.96 -3.98
N ASN A 49 13.16 22.23 -3.60
CA ASN A 49 14.39 22.70 -2.97
C ASN A 49 14.63 22.05 -1.59
N GLU A 50 13.62 21.96 -0.73
CA GLU A 50 13.76 21.30 0.58
C GLU A 50 14.01 19.79 0.43
N MET A 51 13.36 19.13 -0.54
CA MET A 51 13.56 17.70 -0.80
C MET A 51 14.91 17.39 -1.46
N ASN A 52 15.47 18.29 -2.27
CA ASN A 52 16.82 18.17 -2.82
C ASN A 52 17.91 18.19 -1.73
N ASN A 53 17.66 18.82 -0.58
CA ASN A 53 18.55 18.73 0.60
C ASN A 53 18.52 17.34 1.28
N ILE A 54 17.60 16.46 0.88
CA ILE A 54 17.32 15.17 1.52
C ILE A 54 17.63 13.99 0.57
N THR A 55 17.32 14.14 -0.72
CA THR A 55 17.57 13.12 -1.76
C THR A 55 17.84 13.80 -3.10
N GLU A 56 18.80 13.28 -3.86
CA GLU A 56 19.09 13.72 -5.22
C GLU A 56 18.08 13.15 -6.22
N ASN A 57 17.24 12.21 -5.78
CA ASN A 57 16.30 11.44 -6.59
C ASN A 57 14.83 11.84 -6.34
N PHE A 58 14.55 13.13 -6.20
CA PHE A 58 13.20 13.67 -6.09
C PHE A 58 12.49 13.75 -7.45
N ARG A 59 11.18 13.50 -7.49
CA ARG A 59 10.29 13.80 -8.62
C ARG A 59 8.99 14.42 -8.11
N LEU A 60 8.49 15.38 -8.87
CA LEU A 60 7.24 16.09 -8.62
C LEU A 60 6.28 15.91 -9.80
N GLY A 61 5.02 15.59 -9.51
CA GLY A 61 3.94 15.50 -10.49
C GLY A 61 2.74 16.34 -10.05
N PHE A 62 1.85 16.63 -10.99
CA PHE A 62 0.67 17.46 -10.76
C PHE A 62 -0.58 16.80 -11.36
N GLY A 63 -1.65 16.74 -10.58
CA GLY A 63 -2.98 16.38 -11.03
C GLY A 63 -4.00 17.35 -10.44
N SER A 64 -5.13 17.49 -11.11
CA SER A 64 -6.23 18.32 -10.64
C SER A 64 -7.58 17.63 -10.75
N PHE A 65 -8.52 18.05 -9.90
CA PHE A 65 -9.89 17.54 -9.87
C PHE A 65 -10.90 18.65 -9.62
N VAL A 66 -12.15 18.35 -9.95
CA VAL A 66 -13.34 19.13 -9.57
C VAL A 66 -14.36 18.08 -9.14
N ASP A 67 -15.37 17.78 -9.98
CA ASP A 67 -16.33 16.72 -9.72
C ASP A 67 -16.92 16.08 -11.00
N LYS A 68 -17.73 15.04 -10.82
CA LYS A 68 -18.45 14.31 -11.86
C LYS A 68 -19.37 15.24 -12.66
N VAL A 69 -19.21 15.25 -13.98
CA VAL A 69 -19.92 16.19 -14.89
C VAL A 69 -21.35 15.71 -15.19
N VAL A 70 -22.20 15.73 -14.16
CA VAL A 70 -23.61 15.34 -14.22
C VAL A 70 -24.40 16.14 -13.16
N MET A 71 -25.71 16.31 -13.36
CA MET A 71 -26.58 16.79 -12.27
C MET A 71 -26.59 15.77 -11.11
N PRO A 72 -26.68 16.18 -9.83
CA PRO A 72 -26.84 17.54 -9.36
C PRO A 72 -25.53 18.34 -9.20
N TYR A 73 -24.36 17.69 -9.31
CA TYR A 73 -23.06 18.29 -8.99
C TYR A 73 -22.68 19.42 -9.96
N VAL A 74 -22.96 19.25 -11.26
CA VAL A 74 -22.63 20.25 -12.30
C VAL A 74 -23.89 20.69 -13.04
N SER A 75 -24.03 22.01 -13.25
CA SER A 75 -25.11 22.59 -14.04
C SER A 75 -25.00 22.22 -15.52
N MET A 76 -25.88 21.33 -15.98
CA MET A 76 -25.94 20.90 -17.39
C MET A 76 -26.60 21.93 -18.33
N ALA A 77 -26.90 23.15 -17.86
CA ALA A 77 -27.41 24.22 -18.71
C ALA A 77 -26.34 24.65 -19.74
N PRO A 78 -26.67 24.87 -21.04
CA PRO A 78 -25.67 25.08 -22.09
C PRO A 78 -24.67 26.23 -21.85
N ASN A 79 -25.10 27.28 -21.15
CA ASN A 79 -24.27 28.42 -20.77
C ASN A 79 -23.37 28.16 -19.56
N LYS A 80 -23.65 27.13 -18.74
CA LYS A 80 -22.91 26.79 -17.52
C LYS A 80 -22.01 25.57 -17.69
N ILE A 81 -22.42 24.56 -18.45
CA ILE A 81 -21.57 23.38 -18.72
C ILE A 81 -20.27 23.76 -19.45
N ASN A 82 -20.32 24.75 -20.35
CA ASN A 82 -19.16 25.24 -21.10
C ASN A 82 -18.37 26.34 -20.36
N ASN A 83 -18.99 27.02 -19.39
CA ASN A 83 -18.38 28.13 -18.65
C ASN A 83 -19.08 28.28 -17.28
N PRO A 84 -18.69 27.49 -16.26
CA PRO A 84 -19.40 27.46 -14.99
C PRO A 84 -19.28 28.80 -14.22
N CYS A 85 -18.14 29.46 -14.35
CA CYS A 85 -17.76 30.71 -13.70
C CYS A 85 -16.88 31.55 -14.62
N ASP A 86 -16.57 32.80 -14.23
CA ASP A 86 -15.88 33.73 -15.12
C ASP A 86 -14.40 33.36 -15.30
N GLN A 87 -13.94 33.29 -16.55
CA GLN A 87 -12.63 32.77 -16.98
C GLN A 87 -12.34 31.30 -16.64
N CYS A 88 -13.37 30.51 -16.33
CA CYS A 88 -13.23 29.11 -15.94
C CYS A 88 -13.13 28.14 -17.12
N GLU A 89 -12.59 26.95 -16.84
CA GLU A 89 -12.69 25.76 -17.70
C GLU A 89 -13.99 24.97 -17.40
N PRO A 90 -14.61 24.27 -18.39
CA PRO A 90 -15.66 23.28 -18.15
C PRO A 90 -15.30 22.28 -17.05
N ALA A 91 -16.28 21.86 -16.24
CA ALA A 91 -16.06 20.90 -15.16
C ALA A 91 -15.53 19.55 -15.67
N TYR A 92 -14.80 18.84 -14.80
CA TYR A 92 -14.20 17.53 -15.07
C TYR A 92 -13.91 16.79 -13.76
N GLY A 93 -13.95 15.46 -13.79
CA GLY A 93 -13.64 14.64 -12.62
C GLY A 93 -12.17 14.72 -12.21
N PHE A 94 -11.26 14.17 -13.03
CA PHE A 94 -9.82 14.16 -12.75
C PHE A 94 -8.98 14.33 -14.03
N LYS A 95 -7.89 15.10 -13.92
CA LYS A 95 -6.84 15.30 -14.93
C LYS A 95 -5.45 15.12 -14.32
N ASN A 96 -4.66 14.22 -14.90
CA ASN A 96 -3.22 14.14 -14.70
C ASN A 96 -2.53 15.21 -15.58
N GLN A 97 -2.24 16.36 -14.99
CA GLN A 97 -1.70 17.54 -15.66
C GLN A 97 -0.20 17.41 -15.97
N LEU A 98 0.55 16.74 -15.09
CA LEU A 98 1.98 16.47 -15.20
C LEU A 98 2.33 15.12 -14.56
N PRO A 99 2.67 14.09 -15.36
CA PRO A 99 3.31 12.89 -14.86
C PRO A 99 4.60 13.21 -14.09
N LEU A 100 4.95 12.39 -13.10
CA LEU A 100 6.09 12.56 -12.19
C LEU A 100 7.41 12.86 -12.94
N ASN A 101 7.90 14.10 -12.79
CA ASN A 101 9.04 14.63 -13.50
C ASN A 101 10.16 15.07 -12.53
N GLY A 102 11.41 15.12 -13.02
CA GLY A 102 12.56 15.61 -12.25
C GLY A 102 12.76 17.14 -12.34
N ASP A 103 12.12 17.82 -13.30
CA ASP A 103 12.20 19.27 -13.43
C ASP A 103 11.05 19.97 -12.66
N PRO A 104 11.34 20.67 -11.53
CA PRO A 104 10.32 21.39 -10.77
C PRO A 104 9.79 22.64 -11.51
N SER A 105 10.47 23.12 -12.54
CA SER A 105 10.03 24.25 -13.36
C SER A 105 8.77 23.89 -14.15
N LEU A 106 8.71 22.66 -14.68
CA LEU A 106 7.52 22.15 -15.37
C LEU A 106 6.29 22.09 -14.45
N PHE A 107 6.48 21.79 -13.16
CA PHE A 107 5.39 21.83 -12.19
C PHE A 107 4.80 23.24 -12.06
N GLN A 108 5.65 24.24 -11.85
CA GLN A 108 5.21 25.64 -11.76
C GLN A 108 4.44 26.08 -13.01
N THR A 109 4.98 25.79 -14.20
CA THR A 109 4.31 26.07 -15.48
C THR A 109 2.94 25.39 -15.57
N LYS A 110 2.84 24.10 -15.21
CA LYS A 110 1.57 23.35 -15.30
C LYS A 110 0.51 23.81 -14.29
N VAL A 111 0.90 24.23 -13.08
CA VAL A 111 -0.01 24.84 -12.11
C VAL A 111 -0.49 26.23 -12.58
N GLN A 112 0.36 27.00 -13.25
CA GLN A 112 -0.03 28.29 -13.83
C GLN A 112 -0.98 28.12 -15.03
N GLU A 113 -0.69 27.20 -15.95
CA GLU A 113 -1.51 26.88 -17.13
C GLU A 113 -2.90 26.30 -16.77
N ALA A 114 -2.99 25.47 -15.72
CA ALA A 114 -4.25 24.87 -15.31
C ALA A 114 -5.26 25.94 -14.86
N LYS A 115 -6.49 25.87 -15.37
CA LYS A 115 -7.57 26.80 -15.02
C LYS A 115 -8.44 26.25 -13.90
N VAL A 116 -8.99 27.15 -13.08
CA VAL A 116 -10.09 26.80 -12.18
C VAL A 116 -11.36 26.50 -12.99
N SER A 117 -12.26 25.76 -12.36
CA SER A 117 -13.57 25.38 -12.87
C SER A 117 -14.64 25.69 -11.81
N GLY A 118 -15.83 25.10 -11.93
CA GLY A 118 -16.88 25.21 -10.93
C GLY A 118 -18.01 24.19 -11.12
N ASN A 119 -18.56 23.78 -9.99
CA ASN A 119 -19.68 22.88 -9.72
C ASN A 119 -20.80 23.66 -9.00
N LEU A 120 -21.78 22.96 -8.43
CA LEU A 120 -22.97 23.53 -7.77
C LEU A 120 -23.01 23.30 -6.26
N ASP A 121 -22.62 22.13 -5.80
CA ASP A 121 -22.51 21.76 -4.39
C ASP A 121 -21.09 21.97 -3.85
N ALA A 122 -20.86 21.56 -2.60
CA ALA A 122 -19.70 21.92 -1.79
C ALA A 122 -18.73 20.77 -1.44
N PRO A 123 -19.10 19.47 -1.50
CA PRO A 123 -18.13 18.39 -1.55
C PRO A 123 -17.59 18.23 -2.97
N GLU A 124 -16.32 17.83 -3.11
CA GLU A 124 -15.68 17.64 -4.42
C GLU A 124 -15.42 16.15 -4.72
N GLY A 125 -15.21 15.83 -6.00
CA GLY A 125 -14.93 14.48 -6.49
C GLY A 125 -13.51 13.97 -6.22
N GLY A 126 -12.80 14.55 -5.26
CA GLY A 126 -11.37 14.31 -5.04
C GLY A 126 -10.99 12.86 -4.72
N LEU A 127 -11.90 12.02 -4.20
CA LEU A 127 -11.59 10.61 -3.98
C LEU A 127 -11.49 9.79 -5.28
N ASP A 128 -12.23 10.13 -6.35
CA ASP A 128 -11.99 9.55 -7.70
C ASP A 128 -10.55 9.82 -8.13
N ALA A 129 -10.11 11.06 -7.93
CA ALA A 129 -8.79 11.53 -8.32
C ALA A 129 -7.67 10.87 -7.51
N VAL A 130 -7.88 10.64 -6.21
CA VAL A 130 -6.96 9.82 -5.37
C VAL A 130 -6.89 8.38 -5.89
N MET A 131 -8.02 7.74 -6.21
CA MET A 131 -8.04 6.39 -6.74
C MET A 131 -7.27 6.29 -8.06
N GLN A 132 -7.54 7.18 -9.02
CA GLN A 132 -6.87 7.18 -10.32
C GLN A 132 -5.38 7.53 -10.21
N ALA A 133 -5.00 8.49 -9.36
CA ALA A 133 -3.60 8.83 -9.11
C ALA A 133 -2.78 7.67 -8.52
N ILE A 134 -3.42 6.73 -7.82
CA ILE A 134 -2.74 5.54 -7.26
C ILE A 134 -2.81 4.33 -8.22
N ALA A 135 -3.96 4.09 -8.85
CA ALA A 135 -4.15 2.94 -9.74
C ALA A 135 -3.37 3.05 -11.06
N CYS A 136 -3.21 4.26 -11.59
CA CYS A 136 -2.58 4.50 -12.90
C CYS A 136 -1.06 4.63 -12.84
N GLU A 137 -0.37 3.59 -12.38
CA GLU A 137 1.08 3.65 -12.10
C GLU A 137 1.93 4.13 -13.27
N SER A 138 1.64 3.70 -14.50
CA SER A 138 2.40 4.07 -15.70
C SER A 138 2.07 5.48 -16.22
N GLN A 139 0.79 5.90 -16.19
CA GLN A 139 0.39 7.24 -16.64
C GLN A 139 0.83 8.34 -15.66
N ILE A 140 0.81 8.04 -14.35
CA ILE A 140 1.28 8.95 -13.30
C ILE A 140 2.81 8.94 -13.22
N GLY A 141 3.44 7.80 -13.54
CA GLY A 141 4.91 7.66 -13.59
C GLY A 141 5.55 7.27 -12.26
N TRP A 142 4.83 6.58 -11.38
CA TRP A 142 5.36 6.11 -10.09
C TRP A 142 6.53 5.15 -10.33
N ARG A 143 7.69 5.42 -9.73
CA ARG A 143 8.83 4.51 -9.81
C ARG A 143 8.59 3.26 -8.97
N ASN A 144 9.33 2.21 -9.30
CA ASN A 144 9.47 1.00 -8.49
C ASN A 144 10.96 0.61 -8.48
N PRO A 145 11.65 0.64 -7.32
CA PRO A 145 11.19 1.07 -6.01
C PRO A 145 11.27 2.62 -5.81
N SER A 146 10.31 3.21 -5.10
CA SER A 146 10.39 4.59 -4.59
C SER A 146 9.52 4.78 -3.34
N ARG A 147 9.71 5.88 -2.62
CA ARG A 147 8.75 6.38 -1.64
C ARG A 147 7.71 7.20 -2.37
N ARG A 148 6.47 6.73 -2.32
CA ARG A 148 5.34 7.36 -3.01
C ARG A 148 4.57 8.20 -2.01
N MET A 149 4.45 9.49 -2.28
CA MET A 149 3.74 10.46 -1.46
C MET A 149 2.69 11.14 -2.32
N LEU A 150 1.43 11.10 -1.90
CA LEU A 150 0.31 11.73 -2.59
C LEU A 150 -0.19 12.88 -1.70
N LEU A 151 -0.05 14.11 -2.16
CA LEU A 151 -0.48 15.29 -1.43
C LEU A 151 -1.79 15.78 -2.01
N TYR A 152 -2.85 15.69 -1.23
CA TYR A 152 -4.22 16.06 -1.58
C TYR A 152 -4.55 17.43 -1.00
N SER A 153 -4.92 18.41 -1.84
CA SER A 153 -5.12 19.80 -1.46
C SER A 153 -6.52 20.32 -1.85
N THR A 154 -7.27 20.87 -0.89
CA THR A 154 -8.65 21.36 -1.06
C THR A 154 -9.09 22.28 0.09
N ASP A 155 -10.09 23.13 -0.14
CA ASP A 155 -10.83 23.87 0.88
C ASP A 155 -12.25 23.30 1.15
N ALA A 156 -12.58 22.18 0.51
CA ALA A 156 -13.91 21.59 0.42
C ALA A 156 -14.06 20.24 1.16
N GLY A 157 -15.28 19.74 1.18
CA GLY A 157 -15.58 18.35 1.57
C GLY A 157 -15.18 17.35 0.47
N PHE A 158 -15.60 16.10 0.61
CA PHE A 158 -15.37 15.07 -0.41
C PHE A 158 -16.61 14.19 -0.58
N HIS A 159 -16.90 13.82 -1.82
CA HIS A 159 -17.85 12.78 -2.14
C HIS A 159 -17.26 11.38 -1.97
N PHE A 160 -18.11 10.41 -1.62
CA PHE A 160 -17.73 9.00 -1.44
C PHE A 160 -18.84 8.05 -1.92
N ALA A 161 -18.50 6.75 -2.01
CA ALA A 161 -19.43 5.72 -2.53
C ALA A 161 -20.83 5.80 -1.92
N GLY A 162 -21.84 5.83 -2.79
CA GLY A 162 -23.25 6.07 -2.46
C GLY A 162 -23.75 7.44 -2.95
N ASP A 163 -22.90 8.47 -2.98
CA ASP A 163 -23.29 9.81 -3.37
C ASP A 163 -23.64 9.90 -4.87
N GLY A 164 -22.92 9.17 -5.73
CA GLY A 164 -23.11 9.12 -7.19
C GLY A 164 -24.53 8.72 -7.62
N LYS A 165 -25.27 8.06 -6.72
CA LYS A 165 -26.69 7.71 -6.89
C LYS A 165 -27.57 8.92 -7.20
N LEU A 166 -27.25 10.10 -6.68
CA LEU A 166 -28.00 11.33 -6.98
C LEU A 166 -27.88 11.74 -8.45
N GLY A 167 -26.72 11.49 -9.08
CA GLY A 167 -26.52 11.64 -10.53
C GLY A 167 -26.87 10.40 -11.36
N GLY A 168 -27.55 9.41 -10.79
CA GLY A 168 -27.91 8.16 -11.47
C GLY A 168 -26.75 7.17 -11.63
N ILE A 169 -25.59 7.44 -11.03
CA ILE A 169 -24.40 6.61 -11.14
C ILE A 169 -24.42 5.56 -10.02
N ILE A 170 -24.71 4.31 -10.40
CA ILE A 170 -24.92 3.19 -9.46
C ILE A 170 -23.91 2.04 -9.60
N LYS A 171 -23.04 2.08 -10.62
CA LYS A 171 -21.95 1.10 -10.81
C LYS A 171 -20.84 1.44 -9.80
N PRO A 172 -20.47 0.56 -8.85
CA PRO A 172 -19.39 0.83 -7.92
C PRO A 172 -18.07 1.07 -8.64
N ASN A 173 -17.20 1.88 -8.03
CA ASN A 173 -15.82 2.06 -8.48
C ASN A 173 -15.09 0.70 -8.51
N ASP A 174 -14.36 0.39 -9.58
CA ASP A 174 -13.65 -0.90 -9.74
C ASP A 174 -12.20 -0.90 -9.21
N GLY A 175 -11.71 0.27 -8.78
CA GLY A 175 -10.33 0.45 -8.29
C GLY A 175 -9.24 0.25 -9.35
N GLN A 176 -9.60 0.31 -10.64
CA GLN A 176 -8.67 0.18 -11.76
C GLN A 176 -8.31 1.54 -12.37
N CYS A 177 -7.30 1.53 -13.24
CA CYS A 177 -6.91 2.71 -13.98
C CYS A 177 -7.78 2.94 -15.23
N HIS A 178 -8.34 4.13 -15.34
CA HIS A 178 -9.16 4.59 -16.48
C HIS A 178 -8.71 5.98 -16.96
N LEU A 179 -7.39 6.19 -17.06
CA LEU A 179 -6.81 7.39 -17.65
C LEU A 179 -6.54 7.20 -19.15
N SER A 180 -7.14 8.06 -19.97
CA SER A 180 -6.83 8.22 -21.39
C SER A 180 -6.40 9.66 -21.66
N ASN A 181 -5.23 9.85 -22.28
CA ASN A 181 -4.61 11.18 -22.50
C ASN A 181 -4.56 12.07 -21.24
N GLY A 182 -4.38 11.45 -20.06
CA GLY A 182 -4.37 12.13 -18.77
C GLY A 182 -5.75 12.48 -18.20
N ILE A 183 -6.87 12.12 -18.84
CA ILE A 183 -8.23 12.42 -18.35
C ILE A 183 -8.88 11.13 -17.84
N TYR A 184 -9.59 11.20 -16.71
CA TYR A 184 -10.37 10.07 -16.17
C TYR A 184 -11.66 9.84 -16.98
N THR A 185 -11.75 8.71 -17.67
CA THR A 185 -12.85 8.43 -18.62
C THR A 185 -14.10 7.85 -17.99
N GLU A 186 -13.99 7.18 -16.84
CA GLU A 186 -15.12 6.52 -16.15
C GLU A 186 -15.79 7.41 -15.09
N SER A 187 -15.47 8.71 -15.02
CA SER A 187 -15.98 9.64 -13.98
C SER A 187 -17.51 9.65 -13.84
N VAL A 188 -18.24 9.60 -14.97
CA VAL A 188 -19.71 9.47 -15.00
C VAL A 188 -20.21 8.03 -15.22
N GLY A 189 -19.28 7.08 -15.41
CA GLY A 189 -19.57 5.65 -15.57
C GLY A 189 -19.54 4.88 -14.26
N GLN A 190 -18.79 5.34 -13.27
CA GLN A 190 -18.60 4.71 -11.96
C GLN A 190 -18.84 5.69 -10.82
N ASP A 191 -19.39 5.19 -9.73
CA ASP A 191 -19.58 5.91 -8.47
C ASP A 191 -18.23 6.30 -7.86
N TYR A 192 -18.24 7.23 -6.92
CA TYR A 192 -17.06 7.56 -6.12
C TYR A 192 -16.54 6.30 -5.41
N PRO A 193 -15.22 6.16 -5.19
CA PRO A 193 -14.70 5.05 -4.41
C PRO A 193 -15.10 5.18 -2.94
N SER A 194 -15.28 4.04 -2.28
CA SER A 194 -15.45 4.00 -0.82
C SER A 194 -14.12 4.26 -0.11
N ILE A 195 -14.21 4.77 1.13
CA ILE A 195 -13.02 4.98 1.99
C ILE A 195 -12.20 3.69 2.13
N SER A 196 -12.86 2.54 2.24
CA SER A 196 -12.19 1.22 2.31
C SER A 196 -11.45 0.84 1.02
N GLN A 197 -11.97 1.19 -0.16
CA GLN A 197 -11.27 0.97 -1.44
C GLN A 197 -10.04 1.88 -1.55
N ILE A 198 -10.14 3.14 -1.11
CA ILE A 198 -9.00 4.07 -1.04
C ILE A 198 -7.93 3.51 -0.09
N ALA A 199 -8.31 3.07 1.11
CA ALA A 199 -7.38 2.48 2.09
C ALA A 199 -6.68 1.22 1.54
N ALA A 200 -7.44 0.29 0.95
CA ALA A 200 -6.89 -0.93 0.36
C ALA A 200 -5.93 -0.64 -0.81
N LYS A 201 -6.26 0.33 -1.67
CA LYS A 201 -5.41 0.71 -2.81
C LYS A 201 -4.13 1.44 -2.36
N ILE A 202 -4.23 2.25 -1.31
CA ILE A 202 -3.09 2.92 -0.65
C ILE A 202 -2.10 1.90 -0.08
N GLU A 203 -2.60 0.86 0.58
CA GLU A 203 -1.81 -0.25 1.10
C GLU A 203 -1.18 -1.09 -0.03
N GLU A 204 -1.98 -1.52 -1.01
CA GLU A 204 -1.54 -2.29 -2.20
C GLU A 204 -0.39 -1.61 -2.95
N LYS A 205 -0.47 -0.28 -3.14
CA LYS A 205 0.51 0.50 -3.92
C LYS A 205 1.55 1.22 -3.08
N ASN A 206 1.54 1.02 -1.76
CA ASN A 206 2.49 1.58 -0.79
C ASN A 206 2.64 3.11 -0.89
N VAL A 207 1.50 3.81 -0.94
CA VAL A 207 1.41 5.28 -1.10
C VAL A 207 1.14 5.95 0.25
N ASN A 208 1.75 7.11 0.50
CA ASN A 208 1.53 7.88 1.71
C ASN A 208 0.66 9.10 1.38
N LEU A 209 -0.62 9.05 1.78
CA LEU A 209 -1.58 10.12 1.54
C LEU A 209 -1.45 11.24 2.59
N ILE A 210 -1.29 12.47 2.13
CA ILE A 210 -1.17 13.69 2.95
C ILE A 210 -2.32 14.63 2.56
N PHE A 211 -3.27 14.81 3.46
CA PHE A 211 -4.33 15.80 3.33
C PHE A 211 -3.81 17.18 3.78
N ALA A 212 -3.76 18.13 2.86
CA ALA A 212 -3.38 19.53 3.06
C ALA A 212 -4.62 20.41 2.87
N VAL A 213 -5.36 20.68 3.94
CA VAL A 213 -6.74 21.23 3.82
C VAL A 213 -6.91 22.51 4.60
N THR A 214 -7.77 23.42 4.14
CA THR A 214 -8.01 24.69 4.86
C THR A 214 -8.61 24.44 6.25
N GLU A 215 -8.42 25.41 7.17
CA GLU A 215 -8.76 25.27 8.60
C GLU A 215 -10.19 24.74 8.84
N LYS A 216 -11.16 25.15 8.02
CA LYS A 216 -12.56 24.73 8.11
C LYS A 216 -12.76 23.22 7.92
N GLN A 217 -11.92 22.58 7.11
CA GLN A 217 -12.01 21.16 6.77
C GLN A 217 -11.10 20.26 7.60
N VAL A 218 -10.15 20.84 8.35
CA VAL A 218 -9.14 20.06 9.09
C VAL A 218 -9.77 18.97 9.97
N ASP A 219 -10.93 19.22 10.58
CA ASP A 219 -11.56 18.27 11.51
C ASP A 219 -12.30 17.09 10.84
N ILE A 220 -12.82 17.25 9.62
CA ILE A 220 -13.38 16.11 8.87
C ILE A 220 -12.24 15.22 8.32
N TYR A 221 -11.15 15.81 7.82
CA TYR A 221 -9.98 15.03 7.36
C TYR A 221 -9.19 14.40 8.52
N LYS A 222 -9.18 15.00 9.73
CA LYS A 222 -8.68 14.36 10.97
C LYS A 222 -9.49 13.12 11.37
N GLN A 223 -10.77 13.04 10.99
CA GLN A 223 -11.58 11.83 11.19
C GLN A 223 -11.32 10.81 10.09
N LEU A 224 -11.30 11.24 8.83
CA LEU A 224 -11.03 10.40 7.65
C LEU A 224 -9.71 9.62 7.77
N LYS A 225 -8.62 10.26 8.22
CA LYS A 225 -7.30 9.61 8.36
C LYS A 225 -7.29 8.38 9.28
N ASN A 226 -8.27 8.24 10.18
CA ASN A 226 -8.35 7.09 11.08
C ASN A 226 -8.79 5.80 10.33
N PHE A 227 -9.41 5.96 9.16
CA PHE A 227 -9.85 4.87 8.27
C PHE A 227 -8.85 4.59 7.14
N ILE A 228 -7.84 5.44 6.96
CA ILE A 228 -6.83 5.32 5.89
C ILE A 228 -5.45 5.18 6.55
N PRO A 229 -4.93 3.95 6.72
CA PRO A 229 -3.63 3.70 7.34
C PRO A 229 -2.49 4.51 6.71
N GLY A 230 -1.54 4.95 7.55
CA GLY A 230 -0.38 5.74 7.11
C GLY A 230 -0.66 7.21 6.78
N SER A 231 -1.92 7.58 6.52
CA SER A 231 -2.26 8.95 6.11
C SER A 231 -2.03 10.01 7.20
N VAL A 232 -1.83 11.25 6.76
CA VAL A 232 -1.58 12.42 7.63
C VAL A 232 -2.45 13.59 7.18
N THR A 233 -2.92 14.39 8.14
CA THR A 233 -3.65 15.65 7.89
C THR A 233 -2.84 16.82 8.41
N GLY A 234 -2.68 17.85 7.60
CA GLY A 234 -2.19 19.17 7.98
C GLY A 234 -3.10 20.27 7.43
N ARG A 235 -3.03 21.43 8.07
CA ARG A 235 -3.70 22.65 7.60
C ARG A 235 -3.01 23.14 6.31
N LEU A 236 -3.72 23.78 5.40
CA LEU A 236 -3.16 24.65 4.36
C LEU A 236 -3.05 26.09 4.91
N ALA A 237 -1.85 26.67 4.91
CA ALA A 237 -1.62 28.06 5.34
C ALA A 237 -1.33 28.96 4.14
N ASP A 238 -1.64 30.26 4.28
CA ASP A 238 -1.54 31.26 3.21
C ASP A 238 -0.12 31.48 2.67
N ASP A 239 0.92 31.18 3.46
CA ASP A 239 2.32 31.24 3.05
C ASP A 239 2.85 29.89 2.52
N SER A 240 2.02 28.84 2.56
CA SER A 240 2.35 27.43 2.24
C SER A 240 3.54 26.82 3.00
N SER A 241 4.11 27.52 4.00
CA SER A 241 5.34 27.12 4.70
C SER A 241 5.13 25.82 5.49
N ASN A 242 3.93 25.66 6.03
CA ASN A 242 3.51 24.50 6.80
C ASN A 242 3.38 23.23 5.94
N ILE A 243 3.13 23.35 4.63
CA ILE A 243 3.06 22.19 3.72
C ILE A 243 4.46 21.66 3.40
N VAL A 244 5.45 22.53 3.20
CA VAL A 244 6.86 22.12 3.05
C VAL A 244 7.32 21.33 4.29
N ALA A 245 7.04 21.86 5.47
CA ALA A 245 7.31 21.17 6.73
C ALA A 245 6.54 19.84 6.83
N LEU A 246 5.25 19.81 6.47
CA LEU A 246 4.43 18.59 6.51
C LEU A 246 4.99 17.46 5.62
N VAL A 247 5.40 17.78 4.39
CA VAL A 247 6.03 16.81 3.47
C VAL A 247 7.34 16.29 4.04
N ARG A 248 8.23 17.18 4.47
CA ARG A 248 9.52 16.81 5.06
C ARG A 248 9.35 15.96 6.32
N ASP A 249 8.49 16.39 7.24
CA ASP A 249 8.30 15.74 8.53
C ASP A 249 7.57 14.40 8.37
N ASN A 250 6.68 14.28 7.37
CA ASN A 250 6.11 13.00 6.94
C ASN A 250 7.20 12.06 6.38
N TYR A 251 8.07 12.54 5.47
CA TYR A 251 9.22 11.78 4.99
C TYR A 251 10.15 11.33 6.14
N GLN A 252 10.43 12.20 7.12
CA GLN A 252 11.22 11.86 8.31
C GLN A 252 10.52 10.84 9.21
N LYS A 253 9.20 10.92 9.36
CA LYS A 253 8.39 9.91 10.08
C LYS A 253 8.41 8.56 9.37
N ILE A 254 8.29 8.52 8.04
CA ILE A 254 8.41 7.30 7.23
C ILE A 254 9.82 6.70 7.36
N THR A 255 10.86 7.51 7.24
CA THR A 255 12.25 7.03 7.28
C THR A 255 12.75 6.69 8.69
N SER A 256 12.09 7.17 9.75
CA SER A 256 12.46 6.84 11.14
C SER A 256 11.79 5.58 11.70
N LYS A 257 10.73 5.05 11.05
CA LYS A 257 10.07 3.79 11.40
C LYS A 257 10.49 2.67 10.44
N VAL A 258 10.85 1.52 10.99
CA VAL A 258 10.95 0.25 10.25
C VAL A 258 9.96 -0.73 10.89
N GLU A 259 9.19 -1.43 10.06
CA GLU A 259 8.11 -2.32 10.46
C GLU A 259 8.08 -3.52 9.53
N MET A 260 8.17 -4.70 10.14
CA MET A 260 8.25 -6.01 9.49
C MET A 260 7.02 -6.82 9.87
N SER A 261 6.48 -7.57 8.91
CA SER A 261 5.50 -8.62 9.13
C SER A 261 5.98 -9.91 8.47
N THR A 262 5.12 -10.93 8.45
CA THR A 262 5.28 -12.12 7.59
C THR A 262 3.90 -12.54 7.13
N THR A 263 3.80 -12.88 5.85
CA THR A 263 2.67 -13.56 5.24
C THR A 263 3.04 -15.04 5.12
N SER A 264 2.69 -15.84 6.14
CA SER A 264 2.83 -17.30 6.08
C SER A 264 1.59 -17.93 5.42
N GLY A 265 1.81 -18.83 4.46
CA GLY A 265 0.79 -19.75 3.96
C GLY A 265 0.69 -21.04 4.80
N ALA A 266 1.19 -20.97 6.04
CA ALA A 266 1.48 -22.10 6.92
C ALA A 266 0.86 -21.81 8.28
N GLU A 267 -0.07 -22.67 8.72
CA GLU A 267 -0.71 -22.57 10.03
C GLU A 267 0.21 -23.11 11.14
N ASP A 268 1.04 -24.10 10.83
CA ASP A 268 1.91 -24.84 11.77
C ASP A 268 3.31 -24.20 11.96
N VAL A 269 3.46 -22.92 11.64
CA VAL A 269 4.74 -22.20 11.65
C VAL A 269 4.68 -20.96 12.54
N ILE A 270 5.17 -21.09 13.77
CA ILE A 270 5.31 -19.97 14.71
C ILE A 270 6.52 -19.10 14.32
N ILE A 271 6.32 -17.80 14.11
CA ILE A 271 7.39 -16.83 13.82
C ILE A 271 7.47 -15.80 14.94
N ARG A 272 8.68 -15.58 15.47
CA ARG A 272 8.95 -14.64 16.58
C ARG A 272 9.96 -13.58 16.16
N TYR A 273 9.65 -12.32 16.43
CA TYR A 273 10.50 -11.16 16.13
C TYR A 273 11.18 -10.62 17.39
N PHE A 274 12.39 -10.09 17.22
CA PHE A 274 13.29 -9.69 18.29
C PHE A 274 14.10 -8.44 17.94
N SER A 275 14.72 -7.88 18.98
CA SER A 275 14.62 -6.45 19.18
C SER A 275 15.80 -5.76 19.89
N ARG A 276 16.63 -4.99 19.16
CA ARG A 276 17.71 -4.12 19.67
C ARG A 276 18.04 -2.91 18.75
N CYS A 277 17.15 -1.94 18.62
CA CYS A 277 17.43 -0.69 17.87
C CYS A 277 18.42 0.27 18.60
N LYS A 278 19.09 1.17 17.87
CA LYS A 278 19.93 2.25 18.47
C LYS A 278 19.01 3.26 19.19
N LYS A 279 19.44 3.80 20.35
CA LYS A 279 18.64 4.70 21.22
C LYS A 279 17.95 5.92 20.54
N LYS A 280 18.36 6.33 19.34
CA LYS A 280 17.73 7.41 18.56
C LYS A 280 16.61 6.98 17.61
N HIS A 281 16.40 5.68 17.36
CA HIS A 281 15.38 5.18 16.43
C HIS A 281 14.32 4.35 17.17
N LYS A 282 13.04 4.58 16.87
CA LYS A 282 11.91 3.80 17.40
C LYS A 282 11.53 2.73 16.40
N CYS A 283 11.51 1.48 16.83
CA CYS A 283 11.34 0.32 15.95
C CYS A 283 10.22 -0.57 16.51
N TYR A 284 9.26 -0.93 15.66
CA TYR A 284 8.01 -1.57 16.05
C TYR A 284 7.83 -2.83 15.22
N ALA A 285 7.78 -3.99 15.88
CA ALA A 285 7.35 -5.24 15.24
C ALA A 285 5.83 -5.34 15.39
N SER A 286 5.13 -5.58 14.27
CA SER A 286 3.70 -5.85 14.26
C SER A 286 3.48 -7.34 14.02
N LEU A 287 2.66 -7.96 14.86
CA LEU A 287 2.30 -9.37 14.79
C LEU A 287 0.79 -9.47 14.58
N THR A 288 0.36 -10.09 13.49
CA THR A 288 -1.01 -10.60 13.30
C THR A 288 -1.22 -11.89 14.11
N SER A 289 -0.94 -11.84 15.42
CA SER A 289 -1.54 -12.63 16.51
C SER A 289 -0.81 -12.41 17.86
N VAL A 290 -1.58 -11.93 18.85
CA VAL A 290 -1.35 -11.95 20.31
C VAL A 290 -0.07 -11.27 20.90
N GLN A 291 -0.24 -9.99 21.27
CA GLN A 291 0.20 -9.26 22.48
C GLN A 291 1.70 -9.06 22.88
N TYR A 292 2.05 -7.76 22.94
CA TYR A 292 2.97 -7.03 23.85
C TYR A 292 4.53 -7.02 23.68
N PHE A 293 5.02 -5.89 23.13
CA PHE A 293 6.28 -5.12 23.40
C PHE A 293 7.70 -5.75 23.28
N LEU A 294 8.49 -5.37 22.25
CA LEU A 294 9.95 -5.00 22.31
C LEU A 294 10.53 -4.42 20.96
N LEU A 295 11.64 -3.63 20.95
CA LEU A 295 12.10 -2.75 19.82
C LEU A 295 13.16 -3.27 18.77
N ILE A 296 12.81 -3.55 17.48
CA ILE A 296 13.55 -4.37 16.45
C ILE A 296 15.11 -4.30 16.36
N LYS A 297 15.76 -5.49 16.27
CA LYS A 297 17.08 -5.90 15.72
C LYS A 297 17.16 -7.40 16.07
N LEU A 298 17.03 -8.24 15.05
CA LEU A 298 16.61 -9.62 15.20
C LEU A 298 17.77 -10.54 15.60
N ASN A 299 17.85 -10.88 16.88
CA ASN A 299 18.41 -12.14 17.33
C ASN A 299 17.25 -13.16 17.40
N ASP A 300 17.41 -14.35 16.85
CA ASP A 300 16.64 -15.53 17.26
C ASP A 300 15.16 -15.65 16.85
N ILE A 301 14.85 -15.58 15.55
CA ILE A 301 13.59 -16.15 15.04
C ILE A 301 13.52 -17.63 15.44
N THR A 302 12.38 -18.07 15.96
CA THR A 302 12.24 -19.38 16.63
C THR A 302 11.02 -20.08 16.06
N PHE A 303 11.24 -20.99 15.11
CA PHE A 303 10.21 -21.81 14.50
C PHE A 303 9.90 -23.03 15.37
N MET A 304 8.64 -23.22 15.74
CA MET A 304 8.15 -24.48 16.29
C MET A 304 6.98 -24.96 15.43
N ASN A 305 6.88 -26.27 15.25
CA ASN A 305 5.89 -26.94 14.40
C ASN A 305 5.32 -28.13 15.18
N GLU A 306 4.01 -28.12 15.41
CA GLU A 306 3.28 -29.26 15.97
C GLU A 306 2.81 -30.20 14.86
N THR A 307 3.77 -30.95 14.31
CA THR A 307 3.56 -32.16 13.51
C THR A 307 2.54 -32.11 12.36
N ASP A 308 2.98 -31.69 11.17
CA ASP A 308 2.49 -32.35 9.95
C ASP A 308 3.46 -32.32 8.74
N ASN A 309 3.26 -33.24 7.79
CA ASN A 309 4.16 -33.48 6.64
C ASN A 309 3.85 -32.56 5.44
N LYS A 310 4.27 -31.29 5.48
CA LYS A 310 4.20 -30.37 4.32
C LYS A 310 5.52 -29.63 4.06
N ILE A 311 5.75 -29.27 2.79
CA ILE A 311 6.75 -28.30 2.36
C ILE A 311 6.01 -26.97 2.17
N GLU A 312 6.44 -25.92 2.87
CA GLU A 312 5.71 -24.66 2.92
C GLU A 312 6.64 -23.49 2.60
N ASN A 313 6.22 -22.63 1.65
CA ASN A 313 6.94 -21.42 1.31
C ASN A 313 6.32 -20.23 2.08
N GLY A 314 7.15 -19.52 2.85
CA GLY A 314 6.76 -18.28 3.54
C GLY A 314 7.44 -17.06 2.92
N ASN A 315 6.73 -15.95 2.83
CA ASN A 315 7.30 -14.66 2.43
C ASN A 315 7.36 -13.72 3.64
N VAL A 316 8.56 -13.24 3.97
CA VAL A 316 8.73 -12.19 4.98
C VAL A 316 8.63 -10.84 4.27
N GLU A 317 7.54 -10.13 4.51
CA GLU A 317 7.24 -8.86 3.87
C GLU A 317 7.47 -7.70 4.83
N ASN A 318 8.14 -6.65 4.35
CA ASN A 318 8.46 -5.48 5.16
C ASN A 318 7.38 -4.41 4.93
N ILE A 319 6.43 -4.25 5.86
CA ILE A 319 5.27 -3.34 5.73
C ILE A 319 5.69 -1.86 5.74
N SER A 320 6.84 -1.48 6.31
CA SER A 320 7.28 -0.08 6.27
C SER A 320 7.78 0.35 4.88
N ASN A 321 6.90 0.94 4.05
CA ASN A 321 7.19 2.01 3.06
C ASN A 321 8.50 1.89 2.22
N LEU A 322 8.95 0.66 1.99
CA LEU A 322 10.16 0.26 1.28
C LEU A 322 9.89 -1.12 0.71
N LEU A 323 10.01 -1.23 -0.61
CA LEU A 323 9.82 -2.47 -1.36
C LEU A 323 11.05 -3.37 -1.21
N VAL A 324 11.20 -3.96 -0.01
CA VAL A 324 12.23 -4.97 0.31
C VAL A 324 11.52 -6.19 0.90
N GLN A 325 11.20 -7.14 0.03
CA GLN A 325 10.70 -8.47 0.42
C GLN A 325 11.88 -9.42 0.64
N LEU A 326 11.74 -10.35 1.58
CA LEU A 326 12.65 -11.46 1.81
C LEU A 326 11.85 -12.78 1.75
N SER A 327 11.91 -13.47 0.62
CA SER A 327 11.33 -14.82 0.52
C SER A 327 12.21 -15.83 1.29
N VAL A 328 11.59 -16.65 2.13
CA VAL A 328 12.26 -17.66 2.94
C VAL A 328 11.56 -19.01 2.74
N SER A 329 12.11 -19.84 1.84
CA SER A 329 11.59 -21.19 1.60
C SER A 329 11.93 -22.13 2.77
N ILE A 330 10.91 -22.71 3.40
CA ILE A 330 11.04 -23.60 4.56
C ILE A 330 10.87 -25.05 4.10
N ASN A 331 11.99 -25.76 3.99
CA ASN A 331 11.96 -27.21 3.75
C ASN A 331 12.04 -27.95 5.09
N VAL A 332 10.96 -28.63 5.47
CA VAL A 332 10.93 -29.53 6.63
C VAL A 332 11.54 -30.89 6.23
N VAL A 333 12.46 -31.40 7.04
CA VAL A 333 13.16 -32.67 6.80
C VAL A 333 12.81 -33.63 7.94
N MET A 334 11.94 -34.59 7.62
CA MET A 334 11.39 -35.57 8.57
C MET A 334 12.10 -36.95 8.52
N PHE A 335 12.95 -37.19 7.52
CA PHE A 335 13.59 -38.48 7.30
C PHE A 335 15.06 -38.50 7.77
N GLU A 336 15.46 -39.56 8.46
CA GLU A 336 16.88 -39.85 8.69
C GLU A 336 17.57 -40.35 7.42
N HIS A 337 18.86 -40.02 7.25
CA HIS A 337 19.69 -40.47 6.12
C HIS A 337 19.78 -42.00 5.98
N TYR A 338 19.45 -42.76 7.02
CA TYR A 338 19.44 -44.23 6.98
C TYR A 338 18.31 -44.81 6.12
N PHE A 339 17.17 -44.10 5.98
CA PHE A 339 16.00 -44.59 5.25
C PHE A 339 16.29 -44.87 3.76
N PHE A 340 17.13 -44.01 3.14
CA PHE A 340 17.55 -44.19 1.75
C PHE A 340 18.64 -45.25 1.54
N ARG A 341 19.37 -45.64 2.58
CA ARG A 341 20.46 -46.63 2.45
C ARG A 341 19.97 -48.07 2.30
N PHE A 342 18.72 -48.35 2.64
CA PHE A 342 18.05 -49.64 2.46
C PHE A 342 17.14 -49.73 1.22
N MET A 343 16.70 -48.59 0.66
CA MET A 343 15.89 -48.56 -0.57
C MET A 343 16.68 -48.91 -1.84
N GLY A 344 18.01 -48.96 -1.79
CA GLY A 344 18.86 -49.29 -2.93
C GLY A 344 18.82 -50.76 -3.38
N ASP A 345 18.41 -51.68 -2.50
CA ASP A 345 18.48 -53.14 -2.73
C ASP A 345 17.12 -53.86 -2.61
N ILE A 346 16.00 -53.15 -2.82
CA ILE A 346 14.68 -53.80 -2.93
C ILE A 346 14.48 -54.34 -4.36
N SER A 347 15.22 -55.40 -4.68
CA SER A 347 14.82 -56.33 -5.75
C SER A 347 13.73 -57.26 -5.20
N PRO A 348 12.60 -57.47 -5.91
CA PRO A 348 11.48 -58.27 -5.42
C PRO A 348 11.75 -59.78 -5.54
N THR A 349 12.77 -60.28 -4.83
CA THR A 349 13.10 -61.70 -4.76
C THR A 349 12.55 -62.33 -3.48
N LYS A 350 11.75 -63.39 -3.64
CA LYS A 350 11.08 -64.09 -2.55
C LYS A 350 12.11 -64.73 -1.60
N SER A 351 12.21 -64.22 -0.38
CA SER A 351 12.91 -64.93 0.70
C SER A 351 12.07 -66.12 1.17
N THR A 352 12.46 -67.33 0.77
CA THR A 352 11.84 -68.59 1.17
C THR A 352 12.54 -69.21 2.37
N LYS A 353 12.32 -68.65 3.58
CA LYS A 353 12.66 -69.33 4.85
C LYS A 353 11.77 -68.89 6.00
N THR A 354 11.11 -69.88 6.61
CA THR A 354 10.36 -69.87 7.89
C THR A 354 9.18 -68.88 8.03
N GLY A 355 7.96 -69.41 8.17
CA GLY A 355 6.73 -68.62 8.30
C GLY A 355 6.46 -68.10 9.72
N VAL A 356 6.61 -66.79 9.90
CA VAL A 356 6.18 -65.93 11.02
C VAL A 356 5.84 -64.56 10.37
N PRO A 357 4.84 -63.77 10.83
CA PRO A 357 4.42 -62.55 10.12
C PRO A 357 5.54 -61.52 9.90
N GLN A 358 5.40 -60.74 8.82
CA GLN A 358 6.38 -59.73 8.40
C GLN A 358 6.68 -58.72 9.51
N VAL A 359 7.96 -58.63 9.88
CA VAL A 359 8.49 -57.53 10.69
C VAL A 359 9.27 -56.60 9.77
N THR A 360 8.78 -55.39 9.56
CA THR A 360 9.57 -54.30 8.99
C THR A 360 10.53 -53.78 10.05
N PHE A 361 11.82 -53.87 9.77
CA PHE A 361 12.85 -53.20 10.57
C PHE A 361 12.86 -51.72 10.20
N ASP A 362 12.37 -50.87 11.10
CA ASP A 362 12.66 -49.45 11.08
C ASP A 362 13.64 -49.14 12.23
N CYS A 363 14.68 -48.37 11.90
CA CYS A 363 15.72 -47.86 12.80
C CYS A 363 16.03 -48.70 14.06
N SER A 364 16.64 -49.88 13.86
CA SER A 364 17.25 -50.73 14.91
C SER A 364 16.32 -51.33 15.98
N VAL A 365 15.00 -51.16 15.92
CA VAL A 365 14.05 -51.67 16.93
C VAL A 365 12.86 -52.39 16.27
N CYS A 366 12.64 -53.66 16.64
CA CYS A 366 11.46 -54.42 16.20
C CYS A 366 10.18 -53.89 16.88
N ASN A 367 9.40 -53.08 16.17
CA ASN A 367 8.03 -52.73 16.59
C ASN A 367 7.01 -53.74 16.01
N LEU A 368 6.40 -54.52 16.90
CA LEU A 368 5.30 -55.43 16.58
C LEU A 368 3.99 -54.62 16.39
N VAL A 369 3.58 -54.43 15.15
CA VAL A 369 2.37 -53.68 14.78
C VAL A 369 1.11 -54.42 15.24
N LYS A 370 0.29 -53.77 16.07
CA LYS A 370 -1.08 -54.20 16.35
C LYS A 370 -2.05 -53.43 15.45
N LEU A 371 -2.48 -54.13 14.39
CA LEU A 371 -3.72 -54.01 13.62
C LEU A 371 -4.48 -52.66 13.59
N CYS A 372 -4.63 -52.13 12.38
CA CYS A 372 -5.57 -51.07 12.02
C CYS A 372 -7.00 -51.33 12.52
N ASN A 373 -7.68 -50.26 12.94
CA ASN A 373 -9.12 -50.11 12.76
C ASN A 373 -9.38 -48.89 11.88
N GLN A 374 -9.33 -49.08 10.55
CA GLN A 374 -9.99 -48.16 9.63
C GLN A 374 -11.48 -48.49 9.62
N VAL A 375 -12.32 -47.54 10.00
CA VAL A 375 -13.72 -47.51 9.55
C VAL A 375 -13.84 -46.36 8.56
N PHE A 376 -13.79 -46.71 7.27
CA PHE A 376 -14.26 -45.82 6.21
C PHE A 376 -15.76 -45.64 6.34
N LEU A 377 -16.24 -44.40 6.23
CA LEU A 377 -17.57 -44.10 5.68
C LEU A 377 -17.52 -42.74 4.96
N TYR A 378 -17.25 -42.77 3.67
CA TYR A 378 -17.61 -41.69 2.77
C TYR A 378 -19.14 -41.63 2.63
N LYS A 379 -19.68 -40.44 2.36
CA LYS A 379 -20.76 -40.34 1.38
C LYS A 379 -20.84 -38.97 0.71
N TYR A 380 -21.30 -39.01 -0.55
CA TYR A 380 -22.00 -37.91 -1.22
C TYR A 380 -23.34 -37.66 -0.50
#